data_AF-A0A8S0Z150-F1
#
_entry.id   AF-A0A8S0Z150-F1
#
_cell.length_a   1.000
_cell.length_b   1.000
_cell.length_c   1.000
_cell.angle_alpha   90.00
_cell.angle_beta   90.00
_cell.angle_gamma   90.00
#
_symmetry.space_group_name_H-M   'P 1'
#
loop_
_entity.id
_entity.type
_entity.pdbx_description
1 polymer ?
#
loop_
_entity_poly.entity_id
_entity_poly.type
_entity_poly.pdbx_seq_one_letter_code
_entity_poly.pdbx_strand_id
1 'polypeptide(L)'
;MRNYKRKTERGKVSIELLQRAADAVIKDGRKLKTVARELEICHMTLFRFVKKLKAGVTPTVGYYSRQVFNQDQEKTLADYLLKCSSIYFGLLPEEVRKLAYSCAVKFDMPNIPVSWHRNKEAGSDWFTSFLKRNPS
;
A
#
# COMPACT_ATOMS: atom_id res chain seq x y z
N MET A 1 -19.53 3.01 5.48
CA MET A 1 -18.07 3.01 5.75
C MET A 1 -17.60 1.58 5.96
N ARG A 2 -16.56 1.10 5.25
CA ARG A 2 -16.05 -0.28 5.40
C ARG A 2 -15.17 -0.39 6.66
N ASN A 3 -15.56 -1.25 7.62
CA ASN A 3 -14.81 -1.57 8.85
C ASN A 3 -14.34 -3.04 8.81
N TYR A 4 -13.46 -3.36 7.87
CA TYR A 4 -12.91 -4.72 7.78
C TYR A 4 -11.92 -4.99 8.91
N LYS A 5 -12.26 -5.94 9.79
CA LYS A 5 -11.32 -6.50 10.76
C LYS A 5 -10.56 -7.65 10.11
N ARG A 6 -9.23 -7.57 10.11
CA ARG A 6 -8.34 -8.59 9.53
C ARG A 6 -8.54 -9.92 10.23
N LYS A 7 -8.66 -11.00 9.44
CA LYS A 7 -8.86 -12.38 9.96
C LYS A 7 -7.60 -13.24 9.99
N THR A 8 -6.50 -12.77 9.37
CA THR A 8 -5.29 -13.59 9.20
C THR A 8 -4.02 -12.78 9.43
N GLU A 9 -2.99 -13.45 9.93
CA GLU A 9 -1.66 -12.86 10.15
C GLU A 9 -0.76 -12.91 8.90
N ARG A 10 -1.29 -13.37 7.76
CA ARG A 10 -0.55 -13.52 6.49
C ARG A 10 0.06 -12.19 6.05
N GLY A 11 1.37 -12.13 5.83
CA GLY A 11 2.06 -10.91 5.40
C GLY A 11 2.51 -9.99 6.54
N LYS A 12 2.46 -10.45 7.80
CA LYS A 12 3.10 -9.78 8.95
C LYS A 12 4.54 -10.24 9.21
N VAL A 13 4.98 -11.33 8.59
CA VAL A 13 6.33 -11.86 8.76
C VAL A 13 7.35 -10.84 8.24
N SER A 14 8.33 -10.48 9.08
CA SER A 14 9.36 -9.51 8.71
C SER A 14 10.27 -10.06 7.60
N ILE A 15 10.84 -9.15 6.81
CA ILE A 15 11.76 -9.52 5.73
C ILE A 15 13.01 -10.20 6.30
N GLU A 16 13.49 -9.73 7.44
CA GLU A 16 14.65 -10.27 8.14
C GLU A 16 14.44 -11.71 8.58
N LEU A 17 13.27 -12.03 9.13
CA LEU A 17 12.94 -13.39 9.55
C LEU A 17 12.82 -14.34 8.34
N LEU A 18 12.24 -13.86 7.24
CA LEU A 18 12.18 -14.61 5.98
C LEU A 18 13.56 -14.84 5.37
N GLN A 19 14.44 -13.85 5.44
CA GLN A 19 15.82 -13.97 4.96
C GLN A 19 16.60 -15.01 5.78
N ARG A 20 16.51 -14.94 7.11
CA ARG A 20 17.10 -15.95 8.02
C ARG A 20 16.59 -17.36 7.72
N ALA A 21 15.28 -17.51 7.55
CA ALA A 21 14.66 -18.78 7.22
C ALA A 21 15.11 -19.32 5.86
N ALA A 22 15.27 -18.44 4.87
CA ALA A 22 15.71 -18.82 3.54
C ALA A 22 17.18 -19.23 3.52
N ASP A 23 18.03 -18.50 4.23
CA ASP A 23 19.45 -18.83 4.39
C ASP A 23 19.63 -20.21 5.02
N ALA A 24 18.85 -20.54 6.05
CA ALA A 24 18.88 -21.88 6.67
C ALA A 24 18.48 -23.02 5.70
N VAL A 25 17.62 -22.73 4.71
CA VAL A 25 17.20 -23.71 3.70
C VAL A 25 18.20 -23.80 2.55
N ILE A 26 18.78 -22.67 2.13
CA ILE A 26 19.63 -22.58 0.93
C ILE A 26 21.09 -22.88 1.27
N LYS A 27 21.63 -22.29 2.34
CA LYS A 27 23.03 -22.39 2.74
C LYS A 27 23.26 -23.62 3.61
N ASP A 28 22.41 -23.84 4.63
CA ASP A 28 22.59 -24.92 5.60
C ASP A 28 21.90 -26.23 5.18
N GLY A 29 21.19 -26.24 4.04
CA GLY A 29 20.52 -27.42 3.49
C GLY A 29 19.37 -27.98 4.34
N ARG A 30 18.84 -27.22 5.30
CA ARG A 30 17.78 -27.69 6.20
C ARG A 30 16.46 -27.88 5.44
N LYS A 31 15.66 -28.86 5.89
CA LYS A 31 14.34 -29.15 5.30
C LYS A 31 13.40 -27.95 5.50
N LEU A 32 12.82 -27.45 4.40
CA LEU A 32 11.96 -26.26 4.40
C LEU A 32 10.80 -26.33 5.38
N LYS A 33 10.08 -27.46 5.43
CA LYS A 33 8.95 -27.64 6.35
C LYS A 33 9.38 -27.60 7.82
N THR A 34 10.59 -28.07 8.13
CA THR A 34 11.15 -28.03 9.48
C THR A 34 11.45 -26.60 9.90
N VAL A 35 12.19 -25.86 9.06
CA VAL A 35 12.50 -24.44 9.31
C VAL A 35 11.24 -23.59 9.41
N ALA A 36 10.26 -23.82 8.54
CA ALA A 36 8.98 -23.11 8.57
C ALA A 36 8.23 -23.33 9.90
N ARG A 37 8.25 -24.56 10.44
CA ARG A 37 7.60 -24.88 11.72
C ARG A 37 8.34 -24.24 12.91
N GLU A 38 9.67 -24.30 12.92
CA GLU A 38 10.49 -23.73 14.00
C GLU A 38 10.36 -22.21 14.10
N LEU A 39 10.26 -21.53 12.96
CA LEU A 39 10.14 -20.07 12.89
C LEU A 39 8.68 -19.59 12.81
N GLU A 40 7.72 -20.50 12.97
CA GLU A 40 6.28 -20.23 12.91
C GLU A 40 5.84 -19.51 11.61
N ILE A 41 6.52 -19.79 10.51
CA ILE A 41 6.22 -19.24 9.18
C ILE A 41 5.33 -20.23 8.43
N CYS A 42 4.30 -19.73 7.75
CA CYS A 42 3.57 -20.56 6.80
C CYS A 42 4.53 -21.14 5.75
N HIS A 43 4.61 -22.48 5.65
CA HIS A 43 5.55 -23.17 4.75
C HIS A 43 5.45 -22.70 3.29
N MET A 44 4.26 -22.31 2.82
CA MET A 44 4.07 -21.76 1.47
C MET A 44 4.68 -20.36 1.30
N THR A 45 4.67 -19.53 2.34
CA THR A 45 5.34 -18.22 2.34
C THR A 45 6.85 -18.42 2.18
N LEU A 46 7.46 -19.28 3.00
CA LEU A 46 8.88 -19.58 2.93
C LEU A 46 9.27 -20.20 1.59
N PHE A 47 8.46 -21.15 1.09
CA PHE A 47 8.67 -21.77 -0.21
C PHE A 47 8.68 -20.76 -1.36
N ARG A 48 7.69 -19.85 -1.41
CA ARG A 48 7.64 -18.81 -2.45
C ARG A 48 8.83 -17.85 -2.35
N PHE A 49 9.24 -17.49 -1.14
CA PHE A 49 10.37 -16.61 -0.88
C PHE A 49 11.69 -17.23 -1.35
N VAL A 50 11.97 -18.48 -0.94
CA VAL A 50 13.15 -19.26 -1.37
C VAL A 50 13.16 -19.45 -2.89
N LYS A 51 12.01 -19.77 -3.50
CA LYS A 51 11.92 -19.93 -4.96
C LYS A 51 12.33 -18.65 -5.71
N LYS A 52 11.92 -17.47 -5.23
CA LYS A 52 12.32 -16.19 -5.83
C LYS A 52 13.82 -15.91 -5.69
N LEU A 53 14.38 -16.14 -4.49
CA LEU A 53 15.82 -15.98 -4.26
C LEU A 53 16.65 -16.89 -5.16
N LYS A 54 16.27 -18.16 -5.31
CA LYS A 54 16.95 -19.10 -6.22
C LYS A 54 16.86 -18.68 -7.69
N ALA A 55 15.84 -17.92 -8.07
CA ALA A 55 15.69 -17.37 -9.41
C ALA A 55 16.44 -16.02 -9.60
N GLY A 56 17.21 -15.57 -8.60
CA GLY A 56 17.90 -14.28 -8.64
C GLY A 56 16.99 -13.07 -8.47
N VAL A 57 15.73 -13.27 -8.07
CA VAL A 57 14.76 -12.20 -7.87
C VAL A 57 14.70 -11.80 -6.40
N THR A 58 14.97 -10.53 -6.10
CA THR A 58 14.81 -9.96 -4.76
C THR A 58 13.33 -10.01 -4.32
N PRO A 59 12.97 -10.81 -3.30
CA PRO A 59 11.58 -10.96 -2.92
C PRO A 59 11.10 -9.73 -2.14
N THR A 60 10.05 -9.07 -2.62
CA THR A 60 9.30 -8.08 -1.84
C THR A 60 8.35 -8.78 -0.87
N VAL A 61 8.26 -8.29 0.36
CA VAL A 61 7.34 -8.79 1.39
C VAL A 61 6.34 -7.71 1.79
N GLY A 62 5.17 -8.13 2.29
CA GLY A 62 4.11 -7.22 2.68
C GLY A 62 3.24 -6.73 1.52
N TYR A 63 2.45 -5.68 1.78
CA TYR A 63 1.57 -5.05 0.81
C TYR A 63 2.16 -3.68 0.42
N TYR A 64 2.31 -3.44 -0.88
CA TYR A 64 2.73 -2.13 -1.38
C TYR A 64 1.58 -1.13 -1.30
N SER A 65 1.88 0.11 -0.89
CA SER A 65 0.88 1.19 -0.87
C SER A 65 0.49 1.56 -2.30
N ARG A 66 -0.80 1.46 -2.61
CA ARG A 66 -1.36 1.93 -3.89
C ARG A 66 -1.81 3.40 -3.80
N GLN A 67 -1.23 4.17 -2.89
CA GLN A 67 -1.54 5.59 -2.77
C GLN A 67 -1.03 6.34 -4.00
N VAL A 68 -1.87 7.25 -4.49
CA VAL A 68 -1.53 8.13 -5.61
C VAL A 68 -0.58 9.23 -5.15
N PHE A 69 -0.80 9.78 -3.95
CA PHE A 69 0.02 10.81 -3.33
C PHE A 69 0.84 10.22 -2.19
N ASN A 70 2.06 10.74 -2.01
CA ASN A 70 2.82 10.50 -0.79
C ASN A 70 2.26 11.35 0.37
N GLN A 71 2.79 11.15 1.58
CA GLN A 71 2.28 11.81 2.78
C GLN A 71 2.36 13.34 2.71
N ASP A 72 3.45 13.90 2.19
CA ASP A 72 3.65 15.35 2.11
C ASP A 72 2.75 16.01 1.06
N GLN A 73 2.59 15.37 -0.09
CA GLN A 73 1.65 15.78 -1.14
C GLN A 73 0.20 15.71 -0.64
N GLU A 74 -0.15 14.63 0.07
CA GLU A 74 -1.48 14.44 0.63
C GLU A 74 -1.78 15.52 1.69
N LYS A 75 -0.80 15.84 2.54
CA LYS A 75 -0.91 16.93 3.52
C LYS A 75 -1.08 18.29 2.86
N THR A 76 -0.28 18.59 1.85
CA THR A 76 -0.37 19.86 1.10
C THR A 76 -1.76 20.02 0.47
N LEU A 77 -2.32 18.95 -0.09
CA LEU A 77 -3.68 18.95 -0.62
C LEU A 77 -4.72 19.19 0.49
N ALA A 78 -4.56 18.56 1.65
CA ALA A 78 -5.46 18.75 2.79
C ALA A 78 -5.44 20.19 3.31
N ASP A 79 -4.24 20.78 3.48
CA ASP A 79 -4.07 22.16 3.91
C ASP A 79 -4.72 23.15 2.93
N TYR A 80 -4.60 22.89 1.63
CA TYR A 80 -5.27 23.67 0.59
C TYR A 80 -6.80 23.58 0.71
N LEU A 81 -7.35 22.39 0.92
CA LEU A 81 -8.79 22.19 1.10
C LEU A 81 -9.33 22.90 2.35
N LEU A 82 -8.59 22.85 3.47
CA LEU A 82 -8.92 23.58 4.70
C LEU A 82 -8.93 25.10 4.47
N LYS A 83 -7.95 25.61 3.71
CA LYS A 83 -7.93 27.02 3.31
C LYS A 83 -9.16 27.37 2.47
N CYS A 84 -9.53 26.55 1.50
CA CYS A 84 -10.74 26.75 0.70
C CYS A 84 -12.01 26.77 1.56
N SER A 85 -12.12 25.91 2.58
CA SER A 85 -13.26 25.92 3.51
C SER A 85 -13.27 27.09 4.48
N SER A 86 -12.13 27.74 4.72
CA SER A 86 -12.07 28.94 5.57
C SER A 86 -12.51 30.22 4.84
N ILE A 87 -12.39 30.26 3.51
CA ILE A 87 -12.69 31.44 2.68
C ILE A 87 -14.10 31.35 2.07
N TYR A 88 -14.55 30.15 1.72
CA TYR A 88 -15.86 29.87 1.12
C TYR A 88 -16.54 28.69 1.83
N PHE A 89 -17.68 28.20 1.33
CA PHE A 89 -18.39 27.02 1.84
C PHE A 89 -17.63 25.68 1.70
N GLY A 90 -16.35 25.71 1.33
CA GLY A 90 -15.54 24.54 0.99
C GLY A 90 -15.85 23.98 -0.40
N LEU A 91 -15.14 22.93 -0.78
CA LEU A 91 -15.35 22.20 -2.04
C LEU A 91 -16.26 21.00 -1.82
N LEU A 92 -17.15 20.75 -2.78
CA LEU A 92 -17.97 19.54 -2.76
C LEU A 92 -17.09 18.29 -2.93
N PRO A 93 -17.52 17.12 -2.42
CA PRO A 93 -16.79 15.86 -2.57
C PRO A 93 -16.40 15.52 -4.01
N GLU A 94 -17.22 15.89 -4.99
CA GLU A 94 -16.91 15.71 -6.41
C GLU A 94 -15.79 16.64 -6.88
N GLU A 95 -15.81 17.90 -6.46
CA GLU A 95 -14.79 18.90 -6.81
C GLU A 95 -13.44 18.53 -6.22
N VAL A 96 -13.41 18.04 -4.98
CA VAL A 96 -12.17 17.53 -4.36
C VAL A 96 -11.60 16.34 -5.14
N ARG A 97 -12.47 15.44 -5.61
CA ARG A 97 -12.05 14.28 -6.42
C ARG A 97 -11.55 14.68 -7.79
N LYS A 98 -12.16 15.68 -8.44
CA LYS A 98 -11.67 16.26 -9.70
C LYS A 98 -10.33 16.97 -9.50
N LEU A 99 -10.20 17.79 -8.45
CA LEU A 99 -8.96 18.47 -8.08
C LEU A 99 -7.82 17.46 -7.86
N ALA A 100 -8.08 16.39 -7.10
CA ALA A 100 -7.10 15.33 -6.88
C ALA A 100 -6.63 14.68 -8.18
N TYR A 101 -7.55 14.40 -9.12
CA TYR A 101 -7.17 13.89 -10.44
C TYR A 101 -6.33 14.91 -11.22
N SER A 102 -6.74 16.17 -11.28
CA SER A 102 -6.00 17.24 -11.95
C SER A 102 -4.59 17.42 -11.40
N CYS A 103 -4.43 17.41 -10.06
CA CYS A 103 -3.12 17.43 -9.43
C CYS A 103 -2.29 16.21 -9.80
N ALA A 104 -2.87 15.01 -9.75
CA ALA A 104 -2.15 13.79 -10.05
C ALA A 104 -1.62 13.77 -11.50
N VAL A 105 -2.43 14.22 -12.46
CA VAL A 105 -2.01 14.35 -13.87
C VAL A 105 -0.97 15.45 -14.05
N LYS A 106 -1.19 16.63 -13.45
CA LYS A 106 -0.29 17.77 -13.59
C LYS A 106 1.12 17.50 -13.05
N PHE A 107 1.23 16.67 -12.02
CA PHE A 107 2.50 16.30 -11.41
C PHE A 107 2.99 14.91 -11.83
N ASP A 108 2.43 14.35 -12.92
CA ASP A 108 2.84 13.07 -13.51
C ASP A 108 2.98 11.93 -12.48
N MET A 109 1.97 11.78 -11.60
CA MET A 109 2.03 10.79 -10.54
C MET A 109 2.10 9.37 -11.13
N PRO A 110 3.01 8.50 -10.65
CA PRO A 110 3.29 7.21 -11.30
C PRO A 110 2.18 6.16 -11.11
N ASN A 111 1.32 6.34 -10.10
CA ASN A 111 0.35 5.32 -9.67
C ASN A 111 -1.11 5.73 -9.86
N ILE A 112 -1.41 6.54 -10.89
CA ILE A 112 -2.79 6.97 -11.16
C ILE A 112 -3.63 5.77 -11.63
N PRO A 113 -4.75 5.43 -10.96
CA PRO A 113 -5.62 4.35 -11.41
C PRO A 113 -6.25 4.67 -12.77
N VAL A 114 -6.37 3.67 -13.65
CA VAL A 114 -7.03 3.80 -14.97
C VAL A 114 -8.44 4.35 -14.86
N SER A 115 -9.17 4.01 -13.79
CA SER A 115 -10.50 4.54 -13.52
C SER A 115 -10.52 6.05 -13.33
N TRP A 116 -9.46 6.66 -12.80
CA TRP A 116 -9.36 8.11 -12.66
C TRP A 116 -9.22 8.78 -14.02
N HIS A 117 -8.42 8.22 -14.92
CA HIS A 117 -8.31 8.74 -16.30
C HIS A 117 -9.61 8.64 -17.07
N ARG A 118 -10.34 7.52 -16.91
CA ARG A 118 -11.63 7.29 -17.57
C ARG A 118 -12.70 8.24 -17.06
N ASN A 119 -12.79 8.42 -15.74
CA ASN A 119 -13.86 9.20 -15.13
C ASN A 119 -13.49 10.69 -14.96
N LYS A 120 -12.22 11.04 -15.17
CA LYS A 120 -11.65 12.38 -14.92
C LYS A 120 -11.81 12.87 -13.48
N GLU A 121 -11.85 11.93 -12.53
CA GLU A 121 -11.95 12.22 -11.11
C GLU A 121 -11.39 11.06 -10.27
N ALA A 122 -11.00 11.37 -9.04
CA ALA A 122 -10.63 10.34 -8.08
C ALA A 122 -11.83 9.47 -7.64
N GLY A 123 -11.54 8.20 -7.34
CA GLY A 123 -12.56 7.26 -6.87
C GLY A 123 -13.11 7.62 -5.48
N SER A 124 -14.35 7.23 -5.22
CA SER A 124 -15.03 7.43 -3.92
C SER A 124 -14.29 6.74 -2.75
N ASP A 125 -13.75 5.54 -2.98
CA ASP A 125 -12.93 4.81 -2.00
C ASP A 125 -11.64 5.58 -1.65
N TRP A 126 -11.02 6.26 -2.63
CA TRP A 126 -9.85 7.10 -2.38
C TRP A 126 -10.23 8.28 -1.50
N PHE A 127 -11.31 8.99 -1.83
CA PHE A 127 -11.75 10.18 -1.08
C PHE A 127 -12.09 9.82 0.37
N THR A 128 -12.84 8.73 0.59
CA THR A 128 -13.14 8.24 1.93
C THR A 128 -11.87 7.93 2.72
N SER A 129 -10.87 7.33 2.07
CA SER A 129 -9.60 6.99 2.72
C SER A 129 -8.71 8.22 2.97
N PHE A 130 -8.73 9.20 2.08
CA PHE A 130 -8.06 10.49 2.23
C PHE A 130 -8.58 11.23 3.46
N LEU A 131 -9.90 11.34 3.63
CA LEU A 131 -10.50 11.96 4.81
C LEU A 131 -10.13 11.24 6.12
N LYS A 132 -10.06 9.89 6.12
CA LYS A 132 -9.64 9.13 7.32
C LYS A 132 -8.20 9.42 7.73
N ARG A 133 -7.31 9.67 6.75
CA ARG A 133 -5.88 9.94 7.00
C ARG A 133 -5.62 11.40 7.36
N ASN A 134 -6.52 12.30 6.97
CA ASN A 134 -6.45 13.73 7.25
C ASN A 134 -7.70 14.16 8.04
N PRO A 135 -7.88 13.66 9.28
CA PRO A 135 -8.94 14.14 10.14
C PRO A 135 -8.71 15.62 10.44
N SER A 136 -9.76 16.41 10.27
CA SER A 136 -9.81 17.83 10.65
C SER A 136 -10.10 17.96 12.14
#